data_AF-A0AAP8JDA0-F1
#
_entry.id   AF-A0AAP8JDA0-F1
#
_cell.length_a   1.000
_cell.length_b   1.000
_cell.length_c   1.000
_cell.angle_alpha   90.00
_cell.angle_beta   90.00
_cell.angle_gamma   90.00
#
_symmetry.space_group_name_H-M   'P 1'
#
loop_
_entity.id
_entity.type
_entity.pdbx_description
1 polymer ?
#
loop_
_entity_poly.entity_id
_entity_poly.type
_entity_poly.pdbx_seq_one_letter_code
_entity_poly.pdbx_strand_id
1 'polypeptide(L)'
;MEERQVEYIWPSKENFPEKEQNMGLKNFMLPESSDYEKIKEYALKNYTFDGFNDKKGYILKPIEDIIYKNMKEYNGVYYQFEKTNCWDGDLTDKLVVWFPPLSDKFTVNAEMRYFAWPNQRWSSLMKRVPHNTSILRIADTNLITGSFFQNTVNFPDYEDNVQNLIKKIAKENHIEKENIFLVGESRGAVGAFLHGLLGDYPMVLLDPLLDRSIFWEEFKDNCDTTFSFDLVPTSFLERYNHLLASTLLTPNKIKLITSDNVTGSYPFLKKLHLEKITLLNLNYKMLFNRNAFYSHGTFAWNNYNILLRYLNEFLIDVDITLEKDELQFDWENWSVRLPDTSRTFYFKILDDSLKVVRTSYNVEDNKENKLNFSIKTSFKKNSKYKISFELKRNEKSFFLGKLYLCTENKEQLINRNKIEQKEETYFAYYTFISDDSYRFISLFSEDYVKDWEVDIININIQLL
;
A
#
# COMPACT_ATOMS: atom_id res chain seq x y z
N MET A 1 -28.50 -13.65 -30.64
CA MET A 1 -27.07 -13.80 -30.31
C MET A 1 -26.54 -14.90 -31.20
N GLU A 2 -25.80 -14.54 -32.24
CA GLU A 2 -24.99 -15.53 -32.95
C GLU A 2 -23.92 -16.02 -31.95
N GLU A 3 -23.83 -17.33 -31.73
CA GLU A 3 -22.73 -17.90 -30.96
C GLU A 3 -21.43 -17.53 -31.69
N ARG A 4 -20.59 -16.72 -31.05
CA ARG A 4 -19.29 -16.36 -31.62
C ARG A 4 -18.46 -17.63 -31.76
N GLN A 5 -17.98 -17.88 -32.98
CA GLN A 5 -17.35 -19.15 -33.32
C GLN A 5 -15.95 -19.27 -32.73
N VAL A 6 -15.67 -20.42 -32.12
CA VAL A 6 -14.32 -20.85 -31.75
C VAL A 6 -13.56 -21.22 -33.02
N GLU A 7 -12.37 -20.65 -33.18
CA GLU A 7 -11.52 -20.88 -34.34
C GLU A 7 -10.35 -21.81 -33.99
N TYR A 8 -9.86 -22.54 -34.98
CA TYR A 8 -8.75 -23.47 -34.82
C TYR A 8 -7.66 -23.19 -35.84
N ILE A 9 -6.40 -23.19 -35.39
CA ILE A 9 -5.25 -22.92 -36.25
C ILE A 9 -4.11 -23.90 -36.02
N TRP A 10 -3.64 -24.49 -37.12
CA TRP A 10 -2.39 -25.27 -37.15
C TRP A 10 -1.27 -24.41 -37.73
N PRO A 11 -0.04 -24.50 -37.20
CA PRO A 11 1.12 -23.91 -37.84
C PRO A 11 1.35 -24.54 -39.23
N SER A 12 1.71 -23.69 -40.19
CA SER A 12 2.08 -24.09 -41.55
C SER A 12 3.36 -24.93 -41.56
N LYS A 13 3.41 -25.94 -42.45
CA LYS A 13 4.54 -26.89 -42.54
C LYS A 13 5.84 -26.26 -43.06
N GLU A 14 5.82 -25.04 -43.59
CA GLU A 14 6.94 -24.44 -44.32
C GLU A 14 8.05 -23.86 -43.41
N ASN A 15 7.84 -23.78 -42.08
CA ASN A 15 8.76 -23.11 -41.15
C ASN A 15 9.39 -24.02 -40.06
N PHE A 16 9.55 -25.32 -40.31
CA PHE A 16 10.04 -26.25 -39.27
C PHE A 16 11.53 -26.63 -39.38
N PRO A 17 12.29 -26.51 -38.29
CA PRO A 17 13.40 -27.42 -38.00
C PRO A 17 12.82 -28.77 -37.54
N GLU A 18 13.24 -29.86 -38.19
CA GLU A 18 12.88 -31.23 -37.81
C GLU A 18 13.31 -31.55 -36.37
N LYS A 19 12.40 -31.42 -35.40
CA LYS A 19 12.35 -32.22 -34.18
C LYS A 19 11.04 -31.95 -33.42
N GLU A 20 10.23 -33.00 -33.32
CA GLU A 20 9.09 -33.08 -32.42
C GLU A 20 9.52 -32.81 -30.97
N GLN A 21 8.59 -32.24 -30.19
CA GLN A 21 8.61 -32.03 -28.72
C GLN A 21 9.15 -30.67 -28.22
N ASN A 22 8.29 -29.63 -28.30
CA ASN A 22 8.03 -28.62 -27.26
C ASN A 22 6.88 -27.69 -27.74
N MET A 23 5.66 -28.21 -27.75
CA MET A 23 4.46 -27.67 -28.43
C MET A 23 3.86 -26.41 -27.79
N GLY A 24 4.65 -25.36 -27.58
CA GLY A 24 4.17 -24.02 -27.23
C GLY A 24 3.82 -23.17 -28.47
N LEU A 25 3.41 -21.92 -28.27
CA LEU A 25 3.09 -20.97 -29.35
C LEU A 25 4.30 -20.56 -30.23
N LYS A 26 5.49 -21.12 -30.01
CA LYS A 26 6.74 -20.70 -30.66
C LYS A 26 6.65 -20.60 -32.19
N ASN A 27 5.89 -21.49 -32.81
CA ASN A 27 5.75 -21.53 -34.27
C ASN A 27 5.06 -20.30 -34.85
N PHE A 28 4.29 -19.56 -34.05
CA PHE A 28 3.58 -18.35 -34.48
C PHE A 28 4.39 -17.06 -34.25
N MET A 29 5.62 -17.15 -33.73
CA MET A 29 6.40 -15.97 -33.28
C MET A 29 7.33 -15.40 -34.35
N LEU A 30 7.40 -16.01 -35.55
CA LEU A 30 8.34 -15.62 -36.61
C LEU A 30 7.73 -14.50 -37.49
N PRO A 31 8.26 -13.26 -37.47
CA PRO A 31 7.64 -12.13 -38.19
C PRO A 31 7.54 -12.31 -39.71
N GLU A 32 8.42 -13.12 -40.30
CA GLU A 32 8.46 -13.42 -41.74
C GLU A 32 7.38 -14.43 -42.17
N SER A 33 6.67 -15.07 -41.22
CA SER A 33 5.73 -16.16 -41.50
C SER A 33 4.30 -15.67 -41.76
N SER A 34 3.58 -16.33 -42.68
CA SER A 34 2.15 -16.08 -42.91
C SER A 34 1.28 -16.39 -41.68
N ASP A 35 1.72 -17.32 -40.84
CA ASP A 35 1.07 -17.65 -39.57
C ASP A 35 1.14 -16.47 -38.57
N TYR A 36 2.26 -15.75 -38.52
CA TYR A 36 2.42 -14.58 -37.64
C TYR A 36 1.44 -13.46 -38.00
N GLU A 37 1.34 -13.09 -39.27
CA GLU A 37 0.37 -12.09 -39.74
C GLU A 37 -1.08 -12.54 -39.48
N LYS A 38 -1.37 -13.83 -39.67
CA LYS A 38 -2.69 -14.37 -39.35
C LYS A 38 -3.02 -14.25 -37.86
N ILE A 39 -2.08 -14.53 -36.96
CA ILE A 39 -2.31 -14.33 -35.51
C ILE A 39 -2.44 -12.85 -35.17
N LYS A 40 -1.69 -11.96 -35.82
CA LYS A 40 -1.84 -10.51 -35.67
C LYS A 40 -3.25 -10.04 -36.03
N GLU A 41 -3.82 -10.52 -37.14
CA GLU A 41 -5.21 -10.22 -37.53
C GLU A 41 -6.23 -10.67 -36.48
N TYR A 42 -6.01 -11.84 -35.87
CA TYR A 42 -6.85 -12.33 -34.77
C TYR A 42 -6.70 -11.48 -33.51
N ALA A 43 -5.48 -11.09 -33.15
CA ALA A 43 -5.23 -10.20 -32.02
C ALA A 43 -5.95 -8.86 -32.19
N LEU A 44 -5.94 -8.29 -33.40
CA LEU A 44 -6.67 -7.06 -33.74
C LEU A 44 -8.20 -7.20 -33.63
N LYS A 45 -8.73 -8.42 -33.73
CA LYS A 45 -10.16 -8.75 -33.53
C LYS A 45 -10.47 -9.17 -32.09
N ASN A 46 -9.55 -8.95 -31.15
CA ASN A 46 -9.67 -9.35 -29.74
C ASN A 46 -9.80 -10.87 -29.53
N TYR A 47 -9.14 -11.66 -30.37
CA TYR A 47 -8.97 -13.11 -30.15
C TYR A 47 -7.64 -13.41 -29.46
N THR A 48 -7.60 -14.51 -28.73
CA THR A 48 -6.39 -15.04 -28.08
C THR A 48 -6.40 -16.56 -28.00
N PHE A 49 -5.25 -17.15 -27.69
CA PHE A 49 -5.13 -18.60 -27.52
C PHE A 49 -5.70 -19.07 -26.18
N ASP A 50 -6.58 -20.06 -26.19
CA ASP A 50 -7.11 -20.68 -24.97
C ASP A 50 -7.27 -22.20 -25.11
N GLY A 51 -6.13 -22.87 -25.08
CA GLY A 51 -6.02 -24.32 -25.17
C GLY A 51 -5.49 -24.83 -26.52
N PHE A 52 -5.34 -26.15 -26.58
CA PHE A 52 -4.88 -26.88 -27.76
C PHE A 52 -5.73 -28.15 -27.94
N ASN A 53 -6.03 -28.50 -29.18
CA ASN A 53 -6.74 -29.71 -29.56
C ASN A 53 -5.90 -30.53 -30.54
N ASP A 54 -5.55 -31.77 -30.19
CA ASP A 54 -4.66 -32.62 -31.00
C ASP A 54 -5.12 -32.85 -32.45
N LYS A 55 -6.42 -32.69 -32.75
CA LYS A 55 -6.97 -32.89 -34.11
C LYS A 55 -7.19 -31.59 -34.87
N LYS A 56 -7.45 -30.49 -34.17
CA LYS A 56 -7.84 -29.22 -34.79
C LYS A 56 -6.79 -28.12 -34.65
N GLY A 57 -5.84 -28.25 -33.75
CA GLY A 57 -4.76 -27.30 -33.51
C GLY A 57 -5.01 -26.39 -32.32
N TYR A 58 -4.37 -25.22 -32.32
CA TYR A 58 -4.51 -24.22 -31.28
C TYR A 58 -5.90 -23.59 -31.32
N ILE A 59 -6.48 -23.37 -30.14
CA ILE A 59 -7.83 -22.86 -29.99
C ILE A 59 -7.75 -21.34 -29.86
N LEU A 60 -8.35 -20.62 -30.80
CA LEU A 60 -8.53 -19.17 -30.74
C LEU A 60 -9.95 -18.85 -30.28
N LYS A 61 -10.06 -18.00 -29.26
CA LYS A 61 -11.34 -17.51 -28.73
C LYS A 61 -11.34 -16.00 -28.62
N PRO A 62 -12.50 -15.33 -28.79
CA PRO A 62 -12.67 -13.96 -28.33
C PRO A 62 -12.30 -13.87 -26.85
N ILE A 63 -11.57 -12.83 -26.45
CA ILE A 63 -11.15 -12.62 -25.05
C ILE A 63 -12.37 -12.59 -24.11
N GLU A 64 -13.50 -12.03 -24.57
CA GLU A 64 -14.74 -11.95 -23.80
C GLU A 64 -15.41 -13.29 -23.51
N ASP A 65 -15.16 -14.30 -24.34
CA ASP A 65 -15.70 -15.65 -24.16
C ASP A 65 -14.84 -16.49 -23.20
N ILE A 66 -13.70 -15.96 -22.76
CA ILE A 66 -12.80 -16.66 -21.84
C ILE A 66 -13.34 -16.53 -20.43
N ILE A 67 -13.69 -17.67 -19.85
CA ILE A 67 -14.16 -17.76 -18.48
C ILE A 67 -12.95 -17.62 -17.54
N TYR A 68 -12.63 -16.38 -17.18
CA TYR A 68 -11.70 -16.11 -16.11
C TYR A 68 -12.40 -16.31 -14.77
N LYS A 69 -12.13 -17.43 -14.10
CA LYS A 69 -12.79 -17.75 -12.82
C LYS A 69 -12.48 -16.66 -11.80
N ASN A 70 -13.51 -16.12 -11.16
CA ASN A 70 -13.43 -15.08 -10.13
C ASN A 70 -12.95 -13.70 -10.62
N MET A 71 -13.03 -13.42 -11.93
CA MET A 71 -12.77 -12.08 -12.47
C MET A 71 -14.06 -11.30 -12.72
N LYS A 72 -13.93 -9.99 -12.65
CA LYS A 72 -14.92 -9.00 -13.08
C LYS A 72 -14.39 -8.28 -14.31
N GLU A 73 -15.28 -7.61 -15.02
CA GLU A 73 -14.97 -6.83 -16.21
C GLU A 73 -15.49 -5.40 -16.05
N TYR A 74 -14.74 -4.44 -16.57
CA TYR A 74 -15.11 -3.03 -16.64
C TYR A 74 -14.56 -2.42 -17.93
N ASN A 75 -15.43 -2.11 -18.89
CA ASN A 75 -15.10 -1.54 -20.19
C ASN A 75 -13.93 -2.27 -20.91
N GLY A 76 -13.95 -3.59 -20.94
CA GLY A 76 -12.93 -4.47 -21.52
C GLY A 76 -11.74 -4.75 -20.58
N VAL A 77 -11.68 -4.14 -19.40
CA VAL A 77 -10.63 -4.37 -18.41
C VAL A 77 -11.04 -5.49 -17.45
N TYR A 78 -10.32 -6.60 -17.47
CA TYR A 78 -10.55 -7.72 -16.57
C TYR A 78 -9.75 -7.59 -15.28
N TYR A 79 -10.40 -7.84 -14.14
CA TYR A 79 -9.79 -7.60 -12.83
C TYR A 79 -10.33 -8.51 -11.73
N GLN A 80 -9.55 -8.65 -10.66
CA GLN A 80 -9.98 -9.22 -9.38
C GLN A 80 -9.92 -8.13 -8.31
N PHE A 81 -10.94 -8.06 -7.45
CA PHE A 81 -10.94 -7.18 -6.30
C PHE A 81 -11.12 -7.99 -5.01
N GLU A 82 -10.16 -7.88 -4.10
CA GLU A 82 -10.25 -8.41 -2.75
C GLU A 82 -10.39 -7.23 -1.79
N LYS A 83 -11.57 -7.08 -1.17
CA LYS A 83 -11.82 -6.05 -0.17
C LYS A 83 -11.17 -6.41 1.16
N THR A 84 -10.63 -5.42 1.87
CA THR A 84 -10.21 -5.59 3.26
C THR A 84 -11.39 -6.02 4.17
N ASN A 85 -11.06 -6.74 5.24
CA ASN A 85 -11.98 -7.12 6.31
C ASN A 85 -11.68 -6.36 7.63
N CYS A 86 -11.03 -5.19 7.62
CA CYS A 86 -10.84 -4.43 8.86
C CYS A 86 -12.21 -4.00 9.43
N TRP A 87 -12.50 -4.39 10.68
CA TRP A 87 -13.84 -4.25 11.25
C TRP A 87 -14.07 -2.94 12.00
N ASP A 88 -13.00 -2.24 12.41
CA ASP A 88 -13.12 -1.25 13.48
C ASP A 88 -12.75 0.19 13.07
N GLY A 89 -12.32 0.44 11.83
CA GLY A 89 -12.08 1.79 11.31
C GLY A 89 -10.89 2.55 11.93
N ASP A 90 -10.10 1.89 12.78
CA ASP A 90 -8.95 2.49 13.48
C ASP A 90 -7.80 2.90 12.56
N LEU A 91 -7.73 2.33 11.36
CA LEU A 91 -6.67 2.58 10.39
C LEU A 91 -7.28 3.04 9.06
N THR A 92 -6.57 3.91 8.35
CA THR A 92 -7.06 4.50 7.09
C THR A 92 -7.19 3.40 6.02
N ASP A 93 -8.32 3.29 5.33
CA ASP A 93 -8.44 2.31 4.24
C ASP A 93 -7.49 2.63 3.08
N LYS A 94 -6.83 1.59 2.54
CA LYS A 94 -5.86 1.70 1.44
C LYS A 94 -6.22 0.79 0.28
N LEU A 95 -5.77 1.16 -0.91
CA LEU A 95 -5.87 0.34 -2.11
C LEU A 95 -4.48 0.05 -2.67
N VAL A 96 -4.15 -1.23 -2.83
CA VAL A 96 -3.02 -1.65 -3.66
C VAL A 96 -3.54 -2.09 -5.01
N VAL A 97 -3.05 -1.45 -6.07
CA VAL A 97 -3.30 -1.86 -7.46
C VAL A 97 -2.08 -2.65 -7.94
N TRP A 98 -2.29 -3.94 -8.17
CA TRP A 98 -1.26 -4.86 -8.62
C TRP A 98 -1.40 -5.18 -10.11
N PHE A 99 -0.29 -5.04 -10.81
CA PHE A 99 -0.14 -5.40 -12.21
C PHE A 99 0.70 -6.68 -12.33
N PRO A 100 0.18 -7.74 -12.97
CA PRO A 100 0.87 -9.02 -13.07
C PRO A 100 2.10 -8.96 -13.99
N PRO A 101 3.18 -9.68 -13.64
CA PRO A 101 4.29 -9.89 -14.56
C PRO A 101 3.86 -10.70 -15.77
N LEU A 102 4.73 -10.79 -16.78
CA LEU A 102 4.60 -11.80 -17.82
C LEU A 102 4.83 -13.18 -17.19
N SER A 103 3.94 -14.13 -17.45
CA SER A 103 4.09 -15.52 -17.00
C SER A 103 4.78 -16.36 -18.08
N ASP A 104 4.43 -17.64 -18.18
CA ASP A 104 4.90 -18.50 -19.26
C ASP A 104 4.25 -18.05 -20.59
N LYS A 105 4.99 -17.27 -21.40
CA LYS A 105 4.57 -16.81 -22.73
C LYS A 105 4.26 -17.96 -23.72
N PHE A 106 4.69 -19.19 -23.42
CA PHE A 106 4.43 -20.35 -24.26
C PHE A 106 3.17 -21.12 -23.86
N THR A 107 2.54 -20.77 -22.74
CA THR A 107 1.28 -21.43 -22.33
C THR A 107 0.15 -21.05 -23.27
N VAL A 108 -0.66 -22.03 -23.64
CA VAL A 108 -1.88 -21.82 -24.43
C VAL A 108 -3.06 -21.40 -23.56
N ASN A 109 -2.94 -21.37 -22.23
CA ASN A 109 -4.00 -20.93 -21.33
C ASN A 109 -3.97 -19.39 -21.16
N ALA A 110 -5.06 -18.71 -21.56
CA ALA A 110 -5.12 -17.26 -21.51
C ALA A 110 -5.08 -16.68 -20.09
N GLU A 111 -5.77 -17.32 -19.14
CA GLU A 111 -5.78 -16.90 -17.73
C GLU A 111 -4.36 -16.90 -17.15
N MET A 112 -3.58 -17.94 -17.42
CA MET A 112 -2.18 -18.01 -17.00
C MET A 112 -1.35 -16.87 -17.61
N ARG A 113 -1.52 -16.55 -18.91
CA ARG A 113 -0.75 -15.47 -19.59
C ARG A 113 -1.07 -14.08 -19.05
N TYR A 114 -2.35 -13.79 -18.84
CA TYR A 114 -2.81 -12.44 -18.48
C TYR A 114 -2.69 -12.13 -16.99
N PHE A 115 -2.87 -13.13 -16.12
CA PHE A 115 -2.89 -12.93 -14.66
C PHE A 115 -1.63 -13.46 -13.96
N ALA A 116 -0.74 -14.10 -14.70
CA ALA A 116 0.36 -14.87 -14.14
C ALA A 116 -0.07 -15.89 -13.08
N TRP A 117 -1.24 -16.50 -13.23
CA TRP A 117 -1.71 -17.55 -12.33
C TRP A 117 -1.04 -18.90 -12.69
N PRO A 118 -0.69 -19.77 -11.73
CA PRO A 118 -0.76 -19.61 -10.29
C PRO A 118 0.61 -19.16 -9.73
N ASN A 119 1.06 -17.93 -10.00
CA ASN A 119 2.24 -17.40 -9.33
C ASN A 119 1.88 -17.16 -7.84
N GLN A 120 2.00 -18.23 -7.04
CA GLN A 120 1.46 -18.39 -5.67
C GLN A 120 1.89 -17.28 -4.69
N ARG A 121 2.91 -16.50 -5.04
CA ARG A 121 3.42 -15.40 -4.23
C ARG A 121 2.47 -14.20 -4.22
N TRP A 122 1.75 -13.97 -5.33
CA TRP A 122 0.85 -12.83 -5.51
C TRP A 122 -0.61 -13.14 -5.14
N SER A 123 -0.99 -14.42 -5.21
CA SER A 123 -2.29 -14.89 -4.70
C SER A 123 -2.43 -14.73 -3.18
N SER A 124 -1.30 -14.57 -2.47
CA SER A 124 -1.25 -14.32 -1.02
C SER A 124 -0.92 -12.87 -0.66
N LEU A 125 -0.93 -11.93 -1.61
CA LEU A 125 -0.57 -10.53 -1.38
C LEU A 125 -1.37 -9.91 -0.22
N MET A 126 -2.69 -10.15 -0.15
CA MET A 126 -3.54 -9.67 0.95
C MET A 126 -3.07 -10.14 2.34
N LYS A 127 -2.38 -11.28 2.44
CA LYS A 127 -1.82 -11.81 3.71
C LYS A 127 -0.46 -11.19 4.08
N ARG A 128 0.08 -10.31 3.22
CA ARG A 128 1.46 -9.78 3.32
C ARG A 128 1.49 -8.25 3.35
N VAL A 129 0.33 -7.62 3.43
CA VAL A 129 0.14 -6.18 3.56
C VAL A 129 -0.71 -5.88 4.81
N PRO A 130 -0.78 -4.64 5.30
CA PRO A 130 -1.60 -4.29 6.46
C PRO A 130 -3.07 -4.65 6.25
N HIS A 131 -3.75 -5.04 7.32
CA HIS A 131 -5.10 -5.60 7.25
C HIS A 131 -6.12 -4.65 6.63
N ASN A 132 -5.98 -3.33 6.79
CA ASN A 132 -6.79 -2.25 6.20
C ASN A 132 -6.49 -1.97 4.71
N THR A 133 -5.89 -2.92 3.99
CA THR A 133 -5.53 -2.76 2.58
C THR A 133 -6.37 -3.66 1.68
N SER A 134 -7.15 -3.05 0.79
CA SER A 134 -7.83 -3.76 -0.31
C SER A 134 -6.87 -3.96 -1.50
N ILE A 135 -7.06 -5.03 -2.28
CA ILE A 135 -6.23 -5.35 -3.43
C ILE A 135 -7.07 -5.34 -4.71
N LEU A 136 -6.67 -4.54 -5.70
CA LEU A 136 -7.16 -4.58 -7.07
C LEU A 136 -6.09 -5.19 -7.98
N ARG A 137 -6.40 -6.29 -8.66
CA ARG A 137 -5.52 -6.94 -9.65
C ARG A 137 -6.06 -6.70 -11.03
N ILE A 138 -5.26 -6.14 -11.92
CA ILE A 138 -5.69 -5.82 -13.28
C ILE A 138 -4.95 -6.72 -14.26
N ALA A 139 -5.66 -7.47 -15.10
CA ALA A 139 -5.01 -8.28 -16.13
C ALA A 139 -4.67 -7.48 -17.38
N ASP A 140 -3.55 -7.86 -18.00
CA ASP A 140 -3.14 -7.39 -19.31
C ASP A 140 -3.77 -8.25 -20.42
N THR A 141 -5.09 -8.14 -20.60
CA THR A 141 -5.84 -8.98 -21.56
C THR A 141 -5.76 -8.49 -23.01
N ASN A 142 -5.22 -7.30 -23.25
CA ASN A 142 -5.14 -6.71 -24.58
C ASN A 142 -4.04 -7.40 -25.42
N LEU A 143 -4.39 -7.88 -26.62
CA LEU A 143 -3.55 -8.75 -27.48
C LEU A 143 -3.32 -10.15 -26.90
N ILE A 144 -2.46 -10.96 -27.54
CA ILE A 144 -2.30 -12.40 -27.25
C ILE A 144 -1.66 -12.69 -25.89
N THR A 145 -0.59 -11.95 -25.53
CA THR A 145 0.06 -12.10 -24.22
C THR A 145 -0.13 -10.89 -23.32
N GLY A 146 -0.65 -9.78 -23.85
CA GLY A 146 -0.70 -8.50 -23.16
C GLY A 146 -0.07 -7.39 -23.99
N SER A 147 -0.46 -6.16 -23.68
CA SER A 147 -0.05 -4.91 -24.33
C SER A 147 0.93 -4.10 -23.47
N PHE A 148 1.42 -4.67 -22.35
CA PHE A 148 2.14 -3.95 -21.31
C PHE A 148 1.26 -2.86 -20.68
N PHE A 149 -0.05 -3.11 -20.60
CA PHE A 149 -1.07 -2.19 -20.07
C PHE A 149 -1.21 -0.89 -20.87
N GLN A 150 -0.92 -0.91 -22.17
CA GLN A 150 -0.94 0.27 -23.04
C GLN A 150 -2.08 0.24 -24.04
N ASN A 151 -2.48 1.43 -24.47
CA ASN A 151 -3.39 1.59 -25.60
C ASN A 151 -2.82 0.91 -26.84
N THR A 152 -3.68 0.24 -27.57
CA THR A 152 -3.38 -0.35 -28.88
C THR A 152 -4.48 0.03 -29.85
N VAL A 153 -4.27 -0.20 -31.14
CA VAL A 153 -5.26 0.15 -32.18
C VAL A 153 -6.62 -0.55 -31.98
N ASN A 154 -6.61 -1.78 -31.44
CA ASN A 154 -7.83 -2.57 -31.15
C ASN A 154 -8.43 -2.25 -29.77
N PHE A 155 -7.72 -1.50 -28.92
CA PHE A 155 -8.20 -1.07 -27.61
C PHE A 155 -7.63 0.32 -27.27
N PRO A 156 -8.10 1.39 -27.95
CA PRO A 156 -7.49 2.72 -27.89
C PRO A 156 -7.70 3.45 -26.56
N ASP A 157 -8.72 3.05 -25.78
CA ASP A 157 -9.06 3.68 -24.49
C ASP A 157 -8.68 2.78 -23.30
N TYR A 158 -7.80 1.79 -23.50
CA TYR A 158 -7.45 0.82 -22.45
C TYR A 158 -6.90 1.50 -21.19
N GLU A 159 -6.01 2.47 -21.37
CA GLU A 159 -5.38 3.17 -20.27
C GLU A 159 -6.36 4.03 -19.48
N ASP A 160 -7.26 4.73 -20.16
CA ASP A 160 -8.32 5.51 -19.55
C ASP A 160 -9.29 4.59 -18.78
N ASN A 161 -9.64 3.43 -19.35
CA ASN A 161 -10.47 2.45 -18.68
C ASN A 161 -9.80 1.86 -17.42
N VAL A 162 -8.48 1.62 -17.44
CA VAL A 162 -7.73 1.21 -16.24
C VAL A 162 -7.76 2.33 -15.18
N GLN A 163 -7.50 3.58 -15.55
CA GLN A 163 -7.57 4.72 -14.62
C GLN A 163 -8.98 4.90 -14.03
N ASN A 164 -10.01 4.76 -14.86
CA ASN A 164 -11.40 4.86 -14.44
C ASN A 164 -11.80 3.70 -13.52
N LEU A 165 -11.30 2.48 -13.77
CA LEU A 165 -11.49 1.33 -12.89
C LEU A 165 -10.87 1.59 -11.50
N ILE A 166 -9.63 2.08 -11.45
CA ILE A 166 -8.96 2.41 -10.18
C ILE A 166 -9.79 3.44 -9.39
N LYS A 167 -10.20 4.53 -10.05
CA LYS A 167 -11.04 5.59 -9.44
C LYS A 167 -12.40 5.05 -8.97
N LYS A 168 -13.04 4.18 -9.75
CA LYS A 168 -14.31 3.55 -9.41
C LYS A 168 -14.17 2.71 -8.15
N ILE A 169 -13.18 1.82 -8.10
CA ILE A 169 -12.95 0.92 -6.95
C ILE A 169 -12.59 1.73 -5.70
N ALA A 170 -11.75 2.75 -5.83
CA ALA A 170 -11.42 3.63 -4.72
C ALA A 170 -12.66 4.34 -4.16
N LYS A 171 -13.49 4.94 -5.04
CA LYS A 171 -14.74 5.61 -4.65
C LYS A 171 -15.74 4.66 -3.97
N GLU A 172 -15.91 3.45 -4.50
CA GLU A 172 -16.83 2.43 -3.94
C GLU A 172 -16.38 1.93 -2.56
N ASN A 173 -15.12 2.12 -2.21
CA ASN A 173 -14.55 1.70 -0.92
C ASN A 173 -14.10 2.89 -0.06
N HIS A 174 -14.47 4.12 -0.41
CA HIS A 174 -14.12 5.33 0.35
C HIS A 174 -12.60 5.52 0.58
N ILE A 175 -11.79 5.16 -0.42
CA ILE A 175 -10.33 5.27 -0.38
C ILE A 175 -9.91 6.55 -1.10
N GLU A 176 -9.23 7.44 -0.38
CA GLU A 176 -8.66 8.67 -0.93
C GLU A 176 -7.51 8.39 -1.90
N LYS A 177 -7.29 9.30 -2.86
CA LYS A 177 -6.29 9.15 -3.93
C LYS A 177 -4.90 8.87 -3.39
N GLU A 178 -4.52 9.56 -2.32
CA GLU A 178 -3.21 9.51 -1.67
C GLU A 178 -2.93 8.14 -1.02
N ASN A 179 -3.98 7.34 -0.81
CA ASN A 179 -3.93 6.00 -0.21
C ASN A 179 -4.03 4.88 -1.27
N ILE A 180 -3.85 5.22 -2.54
CA ILE A 180 -3.79 4.27 -3.66
C ILE A 180 -2.33 4.06 -4.06
N PHE A 181 -1.87 2.82 -4.01
CA PHE A 181 -0.47 2.45 -4.24
C PHE A 181 -0.36 1.44 -5.39
N LEU A 182 0.50 1.73 -6.35
CA LEU A 182 0.70 0.86 -7.52
C LEU A 182 1.95 0.00 -7.36
N VAL A 183 1.84 -1.28 -7.71
CA VAL A 183 2.93 -2.23 -7.57
C VAL A 183 2.96 -3.23 -8.71
N GLY A 184 4.18 -3.56 -9.15
CA GLY A 184 4.39 -4.60 -10.14
C GLY A 184 5.86 -4.99 -10.26
N GLU A 185 6.10 -6.08 -10.97
CA GLU A 185 7.44 -6.56 -11.32
C GLU A 185 7.52 -6.83 -12.83
N SER A 186 8.70 -6.63 -13.45
CA SER A 186 8.90 -6.89 -14.88
C SER A 186 7.86 -6.13 -15.74
N ARG A 187 7.09 -6.83 -16.59
CA ARG A 187 5.93 -6.27 -17.32
C ARG A 187 4.93 -5.57 -16.38
N GLY A 188 4.64 -6.16 -15.23
CA GLY A 188 3.74 -5.57 -14.24
C GLY A 188 4.27 -4.24 -13.73
N ALA A 189 5.59 -4.11 -13.55
CA ALA A 189 6.21 -2.85 -13.17
C ALA A 189 6.08 -1.79 -14.29
N VAL A 190 6.05 -2.18 -15.57
CA VAL A 190 5.76 -1.26 -16.69
C VAL A 190 4.34 -0.69 -16.56
N GLY A 191 3.35 -1.54 -16.30
CA GLY A 191 1.95 -1.10 -16.09
C GLY A 191 1.75 -0.25 -14.84
N ALA A 192 2.33 -0.67 -13.71
CA ALA A 192 2.31 0.09 -12.46
C ALA A 192 2.95 1.48 -12.65
N PHE A 193 4.02 1.55 -13.43
CA PHE A 193 4.72 2.79 -13.69
C PHE A 193 3.92 3.72 -14.63
N LEU A 194 3.33 3.19 -15.70
CA LEU A 194 2.45 3.96 -16.60
C LEU A 194 1.26 4.56 -15.84
N HIS A 195 0.49 3.70 -15.17
CA HIS A 195 -0.74 4.11 -14.51
C HIS A 195 -0.48 4.92 -13.24
N GLY A 196 0.69 4.74 -12.62
CA GLY A 196 1.14 5.56 -11.50
C GLY A 196 1.47 6.97 -11.94
N LEU A 197 2.12 7.14 -13.10
CA LEU A 197 2.41 8.47 -13.65
C LEU A 197 1.15 9.16 -14.20
N LEU A 198 0.27 8.42 -14.89
CA LEU A 198 -0.99 8.97 -15.42
C LEU A 198 -1.94 9.43 -14.31
N GLY A 199 -1.93 8.73 -13.18
CA GLY A 199 -2.82 9.00 -12.05
C GLY A 199 -2.18 9.78 -10.90
N ASP A 200 -0.88 10.08 -10.95
CA ASP A 200 -0.06 10.54 -9.82
C ASP A 200 -0.27 9.68 -8.55
N TYR A 201 -0.14 8.35 -8.69
CA TYR A 201 -0.20 7.41 -7.58
C TYR A 201 1.22 7.01 -7.13
N PRO A 202 1.51 6.96 -5.82
CA PRO A 202 2.76 6.39 -5.33
C PRO A 202 2.96 4.94 -5.80
N MET A 203 4.19 4.58 -6.12
CA MET A 203 4.47 3.29 -6.77
C MET A 203 5.78 2.64 -6.33
N VAL A 204 5.78 1.31 -6.30
CA VAL A 204 6.98 0.48 -6.10
C VAL A 204 7.14 -0.46 -7.29
N LEU A 205 8.26 -0.32 -7.99
CA LEU A 205 8.53 -0.94 -9.27
C LEU A 205 9.71 -1.90 -9.11
N LEU A 206 9.51 -3.19 -9.37
CA LEU A 206 10.60 -4.16 -9.39
C LEU A 206 11.05 -4.42 -10.82
N ASP A 207 12.18 -3.82 -11.17
CA ASP A 207 12.89 -3.97 -12.44
C ASP A 207 11.98 -3.84 -13.68
N PRO A 208 11.41 -2.65 -13.96
CA PRO A 208 10.50 -2.50 -15.10
C PRO A 208 11.20 -2.74 -16.43
N LEU A 209 10.56 -3.53 -17.29
CA LEU A 209 11.09 -3.87 -18.60
C LEU A 209 10.72 -2.79 -19.64
N LEU A 210 11.45 -1.68 -19.63
CA LEU A 210 11.19 -0.52 -20.49
C LEU A 210 11.57 -0.70 -21.95
N ASP A 211 12.24 -1.80 -22.28
CA ASP A 211 12.59 -2.14 -23.66
C ASP A 211 12.41 -3.64 -23.89
N ARG A 212 11.65 -3.97 -24.93
CA ARG A 212 11.30 -5.34 -25.30
C ARG A 212 12.40 -6.02 -26.12
N SER A 213 13.46 -5.32 -26.52
CA SER A 213 14.56 -5.92 -27.28
C SER A 213 15.25 -7.08 -26.54
N ILE A 214 15.13 -7.11 -25.20
CA ILE A 214 15.61 -8.21 -24.36
C ILE A 214 15.09 -9.59 -24.80
N PHE A 215 13.88 -9.64 -25.39
CA PHE A 215 13.25 -10.88 -25.84
C PHE A 215 13.85 -11.40 -27.15
N TRP A 216 14.52 -10.55 -27.93
CA TRP A 216 15.16 -10.95 -29.18
C TRP A 216 16.45 -11.73 -28.95
N GLU A 217 17.20 -11.39 -27.89
CA GLU A 217 18.43 -12.08 -27.49
C GLU A 217 18.19 -13.53 -27.02
N GLU A 218 16.97 -13.85 -26.60
CA GLU A 218 16.63 -15.16 -26.06
C GLU A 218 16.65 -16.27 -27.12
N PHE A 219 16.28 -15.96 -28.38
CA PHE A 219 16.08 -17.00 -29.40
C PHE A 219 16.96 -16.93 -30.64
N LYS A 220 17.85 -15.94 -30.82
CA LYS A 220 18.72 -15.77 -32.02
C LYS A 220 18.01 -15.69 -33.39
N ASP A 221 16.71 -15.99 -33.45
CA ASP A 221 15.90 -16.15 -34.66
C ASP A 221 14.94 -14.96 -34.89
N ASN A 222 15.14 -13.82 -34.22
CA ASN A 222 14.27 -12.63 -34.30
C ASN A 222 12.78 -12.88 -33.99
N CYS A 223 12.46 -13.90 -33.18
CA CYS A 223 11.09 -14.20 -32.79
C CYS A 223 10.47 -13.11 -31.91
N ASP A 224 9.24 -12.70 -32.18
CA ASP A 224 8.42 -11.94 -31.24
C ASP A 224 7.78 -12.90 -30.22
N THR A 225 8.54 -13.19 -29.16
CA THR A 225 8.08 -14.12 -28.13
C THR A 225 6.94 -13.60 -27.26
N THR A 226 6.59 -12.33 -27.42
CA THR A 226 5.53 -11.66 -26.68
C THR A 226 4.24 -11.50 -27.49
N PHE A 227 4.20 -11.85 -28.77
CA PHE A 227 3.03 -11.58 -29.63
C PHE A 227 2.51 -10.16 -29.48
N SER A 228 3.42 -9.21 -29.38
CA SER A 228 3.07 -7.79 -29.30
C SER A 228 3.11 -7.11 -30.66
N PHE A 229 3.68 -7.80 -31.65
CA PHE A 229 3.79 -7.37 -33.03
C PHE A 229 4.47 -5.99 -33.14
N ASP A 230 4.13 -5.27 -34.20
CA ASP A 230 4.30 -3.82 -34.34
C ASP A 230 3.17 -3.03 -33.65
N LEU A 231 2.31 -3.70 -32.86
CA LEU A 231 1.17 -3.08 -32.16
C LEU A 231 1.56 -2.49 -30.81
N VAL A 232 2.70 -2.91 -30.24
CA VAL A 232 3.28 -2.35 -29.01
C VAL A 232 4.71 -1.90 -29.31
N PRO A 233 5.10 -0.66 -28.95
CA PRO A 233 6.43 -0.16 -29.26
C PRO A 233 7.52 -1.03 -28.62
N THR A 234 8.68 -1.09 -29.26
CA THR A 234 9.85 -1.81 -28.73
C THR A 234 10.33 -1.17 -27.44
N SER A 235 10.42 0.16 -27.41
CA SER A 235 10.91 0.92 -26.26
C SER A 235 9.83 1.85 -25.73
N PHE A 236 9.69 1.89 -24.41
CA PHE A 236 8.77 2.78 -23.71
C PHE A 236 9.47 4.03 -23.15
N LEU A 237 10.80 4.09 -23.26
CA LEU A 237 11.64 5.07 -22.55
C LEU A 237 11.23 6.52 -22.79
N GLU A 238 11.03 6.92 -24.05
CA GLU A 238 10.68 8.31 -24.40
C GLU A 238 9.36 8.73 -23.75
N ARG A 239 8.34 7.89 -23.90
CA ARG A 239 7.01 8.12 -23.32
C ARG A 239 7.07 8.25 -21.80
N TYR A 240 7.85 7.39 -21.13
CA TYR A 240 7.96 7.40 -19.68
C TYR A 240 8.76 8.62 -19.19
N ASN A 241 9.80 9.05 -19.91
CA ASN A 241 10.50 10.30 -19.60
C ASN A 241 9.61 11.53 -19.75
N HIS A 242 8.75 11.55 -20.78
CA HIS A 242 7.75 12.59 -20.93
C HIS A 242 6.79 12.63 -19.72
N LEU A 243 6.25 11.49 -19.32
CA LEU A 243 5.37 11.37 -18.16
C LEU A 243 6.06 11.73 -16.84
N LEU A 244 7.33 11.32 -16.65
CA LEU A 244 8.15 11.70 -15.49
C LEU A 244 8.45 13.20 -15.43
N ALA A 245 8.60 13.85 -16.59
CA ALA A 245 8.80 15.29 -16.63
C ALA A 245 7.55 16.04 -16.14
N SER A 246 6.36 15.51 -16.42
CA SER A 246 5.07 16.12 -16.08
C SER A 246 4.45 15.69 -14.75
N THR A 247 4.91 14.61 -14.11
CA THR A 247 4.29 14.11 -12.88
C THR A 247 4.44 15.08 -11.70
N LEU A 248 3.43 15.10 -10.85
CA LEU A 248 3.42 15.82 -9.58
C LEU A 248 4.06 15.03 -8.43
N LEU A 249 4.37 13.75 -8.66
CA LEU A 249 4.99 12.90 -7.66
C LEU A 249 6.41 13.37 -7.32
N THR A 250 6.70 13.40 -6.03
CA THR A 250 8.05 13.59 -5.51
C THR A 250 8.88 12.31 -5.66
N PRO A 251 10.22 12.38 -5.73
CA PRO A 251 11.06 11.20 -5.99
C PRO A 251 10.90 10.07 -4.97
N ASN A 252 10.60 10.38 -3.71
CA ASN A 252 10.32 9.39 -2.65
C ASN A 252 9.01 8.61 -2.85
N LYS A 253 8.10 9.07 -3.72
CA LYS A 253 6.85 8.38 -4.08
C LYS A 253 7.01 7.43 -5.28
N ILE A 254 8.16 7.46 -5.97
CA ILE A 254 8.47 6.55 -7.08
C ILE A 254 9.71 5.73 -6.68
N LYS A 255 9.49 4.51 -6.16
CA LYS A 255 10.57 3.60 -5.74
C LYS A 255 10.85 2.58 -6.84
N LEU A 256 12.02 2.65 -7.46
CA LEU A 256 12.43 1.73 -8.53
C LEU A 256 13.56 0.83 -8.04
N ILE A 257 13.30 -0.48 -7.95
CA ILE A 257 14.24 -1.49 -7.46
C ILE A 257 14.85 -2.23 -8.65
N THR A 258 16.17 -2.23 -8.75
CA THR A 258 16.90 -2.91 -9.85
C THR A 258 18.31 -3.31 -9.38
N SER A 259 19.13 -3.84 -10.28
CA SER A 259 20.58 -3.96 -10.06
C SER A 259 21.33 -3.72 -11.36
N ASP A 260 22.48 -3.08 -11.25
CA ASP A 260 23.47 -2.96 -12.33
C ASP A 260 23.87 -4.27 -13.02
N ASN A 261 23.85 -5.39 -12.29
CA ASN A 261 24.12 -6.72 -12.83
C ASN A 261 22.96 -7.31 -13.66
N VAL A 262 21.79 -6.66 -13.70
CA VAL A 262 20.66 -7.05 -14.56
C VAL A 262 20.81 -6.35 -15.91
N THR A 263 21.72 -6.88 -16.72
CA THR A 263 22.19 -6.23 -17.96
C THR A 263 21.11 -5.97 -19.00
N GLY A 264 19.98 -6.68 -18.96
CA GLY A 264 18.90 -6.52 -19.94
C GLY A 264 17.99 -5.32 -19.72
N SER A 265 17.72 -4.95 -18.46
CA SER A 265 16.83 -3.84 -18.10
C SER A 265 17.62 -2.60 -17.67
N TYR A 266 18.68 -2.77 -16.89
CA TYR A 266 19.42 -1.68 -16.25
C TYR A 266 19.91 -0.58 -17.20
N PRO A 267 20.45 -0.87 -18.40
CA PRO A 267 20.87 0.17 -19.34
C PRO A 267 19.73 1.10 -19.80
N PHE A 268 18.50 0.60 -19.84
CA PHE A 268 17.32 1.42 -20.20
C PHE A 268 16.81 2.20 -18.99
N LEU A 269 16.80 1.58 -17.81
CA LEU A 269 16.42 2.23 -16.56
C LEU A 269 17.32 3.43 -16.24
N LYS A 270 18.62 3.35 -16.55
CA LYS A 270 19.58 4.44 -16.36
C LYS A 270 19.38 5.65 -17.28
N LYS A 271 18.55 5.52 -18.33
CA LYS A 271 18.21 6.62 -19.25
C LYS A 271 16.93 7.35 -18.84
N LEU A 272 16.30 6.95 -17.73
CA LEU A 272 15.17 7.67 -17.16
C LEU A 272 15.61 9.01 -16.56
N HIS A 273 14.66 9.92 -16.37
CA HIS A 273 14.79 11.12 -15.53
C HIS A 273 14.95 10.72 -14.04
N LEU A 274 16.15 10.26 -13.67
CA LEU A 274 16.44 9.66 -12.37
C LEU A 274 16.27 10.64 -11.20
N GLU A 275 16.33 11.95 -11.44
CA GLU A 275 16.04 12.97 -10.44
C GLU A 275 14.58 12.94 -9.96
N LYS A 276 13.68 12.29 -10.72
CA LYS A 276 12.27 12.09 -10.38
C LYS A 276 12.01 10.76 -9.66
N ILE A 277 13.03 9.93 -9.41
CA ILE A 277 12.86 8.55 -8.96
C ILE A 277 13.82 8.24 -7.81
N THR A 278 13.33 7.58 -6.76
CA THR A 278 14.20 6.89 -5.80
C THR A 278 14.68 5.58 -6.40
N LEU A 279 15.86 5.59 -7.02
CA LEU A 279 16.49 4.41 -7.60
C LEU A 279 17.22 3.58 -6.53
N LEU A 280 16.77 2.34 -6.33
CA LEU A 280 17.31 1.38 -5.38
C LEU A 280 18.10 0.31 -6.14
N ASN A 281 19.40 0.54 -6.35
CA ASN A 281 20.32 -0.44 -6.94
C ASN A 281 20.80 -1.42 -5.85
N LEU A 282 20.45 -2.69 -5.96
CA LEU A 282 20.73 -3.71 -4.95
C LEU A 282 22.16 -4.30 -5.02
N ASN A 283 22.99 -3.93 -6.01
CA ASN A 283 24.30 -4.54 -6.25
C ASN A 283 24.24 -6.08 -6.16
N TYR A 284 23.23 -6.63 -6.82
CA TYR A 284 22.83 -8.03 -6.73
C TYR A 284 23.83 -8.91 -7.48
N LYS A 285 24.53 -9.82 -6.78
CA LYS A 285 25.53 -10.70 -7.40
C LYS A 285 24.87 -11.82 -8.19
N MET A 286 24.98 -11.77 -9.52
CA MET A 286 24.44 -12.81 -10.41
C MET A 286 25.46 -13.90 -10.68
N LEU A 287 25.49 -14.92 -9.81
CA LEU A 287 26.45 -16.04 -9.90
C LEU A 287 26.24 -16.94 -11.13
N PHE A 288 25.03 -16.98 -11.70
CA PHE A 288 24.67 -17.82 -12.84
C PHE A 288 23.97 -16.99 -13.92
N ASN A 289 24.72 -16.18 -14.67
CA ASN A 289 24.18 -15.41 -15.78
C ASN A 289 24.30 -16.19 -17.10
N ARG A 290 23.16 -16.57 -17.69
CA ARG A 290 23.11 -17.26 -19.00
C ARG A 290 22.81 -16.30 -20.16
N ASN A 291 22.01 -15.26 -19.93
CA ASN A 291 21.72 -14.15 -20.85
C ASN A 291 20.91 -13.03 -20.14
N ALA A 292 20.69 -11.90 -20.83
CA ALA A 292 19.96 -10.75 -20.33
C ALA A 292 18.53 -11.05 -19.86
N PHE A 293 17.79 -11.90 -20.61
CA PHE A 293 16.41 -12.26 -20.26
C PHE A 293 16.32 -13.08 -18.96
N TYR A 294 17.14 -14.13 -18.84
CA TYR A 294 17.19 -14.95 -17.63
C TYR A 294 17.68 -14.14 -16.43
N SER A 295 18.59 -13.18 -16.64
CA SER A 295 19.10 -12.35 -15.55
C SER A 295 17.99 -11.47 -14.96
N HIS A 296 17.18 -10.85 -15.82
CA HIS A 296 15.99 -10.09 -15.46
C HIS A 296 14.95 -10.94 -14.69
N GLY A 297 14.55 -12.08 -15.26
CA GLY A 297 13.56 -12.96 -14.61
C GLY A 297 14.04 -13.49 -13.25
N THR A 298 15.32 -13.87 -13.14
CA THR A 298 15.92 -14.33 -11.87
C THR A 298 15.95 -13.22 -10.82
N PHE A 299 16.33 -12.00 -11.22
CA PHE A 299 16.38 -10.86 -10.31
C PHE A 299 14.99 -10.53 -9.74
N ALA A 300 13.97 -10.40 -10.60
CA ALA A 300 12.61 -10.14 -10.16
C ALA A 300 12.12 -11.23 -9.19
N TRP A 301 12.32 -12.50 -9.57
CA TRP A 301 11.90 -13.64 -8.75
C TRP A 301 12.55 -13.66 -7.36
N ASN A 302 13.83 -13.32 -7.24
CA ASN A 302 14.56 -13.41 -5.97
C ASN A 302 14.38 -12.17 -5.07
N ASN A 303 13.94 -11.04 -5.62
CA ASN A 303 13.87 -9.77 -4.89
C ASN A 303 12.44 -9.30 -4.58
N TYR A 304 11.44 -10.14 -4.81
CA TYR A 304 10.04 -9.90 -4.44
C TYR A 304 9.85 -9.44 -2.97
N ASN A 305 10.61 -9.98 -2.02
CA ASN A 305 10.50 -9.56 -0.61
C ASN A 305 10.94 -8.10 -0.39
N ILE A 306 11.86 -7.60 -1.21
CA ILE A 306 12.31 -6.20 -1.16
C ILE A 306 11.21 -5.30 -1.72
N LEU A 307 10.55 -5.70 -2.80
CA LEU A 307 9.35 -5.03 -3.32
C LEU A 307 8.26 -4.94 -2.23
N LEU A 308 7.97 -6.05 -1.53
CA LEU A 308 7.03 -6.06 -0.42
C LEU A 308 7.43 -5.15 0.74
N ARG A 309 8.72 -5.10 1.10
CA ARG A 309 9.21 -4.20 2.15
C ARG A 309 8.85 -2.75 1.83
N TYR A 310 9.18 -2.30 0.63
CA TYR A 310 8.96 -0.91 0.22
C TYR A 310 7.47 -0.59 0.00
N LEU A 311 6.68 -1.57 -0.44
CA LEU A 311 5.22 -1.44 -0.48
C LEU A 311 4.64 -1.28 0.92
N ASN A 312 5.04 -2.13 1.87
CA ASN A 312 4.57 -2.05 3.25
C ASN A 312 5.01 -0.75 3.93
N GLU A 313 6.21 -0.23 3.63
CA GLU A 313 6.63 1.09 4.10
C GLU A 313 5.61 2.17 3.68
N PHE A 314 5.24 2.22 2.40
CA PHE A 314 4.21 3.17 1.94
C PHE A 314 2.85 2.98 2.61
N LEU A 315 2.41 1.72 2.80
CA LEU A 315 1.12 1.44 3.40
C LEU A 315 1.12 1.81 4.89
N ILE A 316 2.18 1.49 5.62
CA ILE A 316 2.28 1.73 7.05
C ILE A 316 2.44 3.23 7.36
N ASP A 317 3.24 3.95 6.57
CA ASP A 317 3.52 5.38 6.75
C ASP A 317 2.26 6.26 6.66
N VAL A 318 1.16 5.77 6.09
CA VAL A 318 -0.13 6.50 6.08
C VAL A 318 -0.70 6.65 7.50
N ASP A 319 -0.55 5.62 8.33
CA ASP A 319 -1.16 5.58 9.68
C ASP A 319 -0.14 5.84 10.80
N ILE A 320 1.16 5.93 10.47
CA ILE A 320 2.22 6.16 11.47
C ILE A 320 2.72 7.59 11.38
N THR A 321 2.70 8.28 12.53
CA THR A 321 3.49 9.49 12.74
C THR A 321 4.84 9.08 13.33
N LEU A 322 5.94 9.31 12.60
CA LEU A 322 7.28 9.13 13.14
C LEU A 322 7.61 10.33 14.04
N GLU A 323 7.60 10.10 15.36
CA GLU A 323 8.17 11.03 16.33
C GLU A 323 9.70 11.00 16.17
N LYS A 324 10.27 12.06 15.56
CA LYS A 324 11.72 12.19 15.31
C LYS A 324 12.43 13.08 16.32
N ASP A 325 11.67 13.88 17.07
CA ASP A 325 12.23 14.79 18.05
C ASP A 325 12.36 14.07 19.41
N GLU A 326 13.44 14.35 20.14
CA GLU A 326 13.46 14.07 21.56
C GLU A 326 12.35 14.92 22.19
N LEU A 327 11.30 14.27 22.71
CA LEU A 327 10.25 14.92 23.48
C LEU A 327 10.91 15.88 24.49
N GLN A 328 10.74 17.18 24.30
CA GLN A 328 11.25 18.20 25.23
C GLN A 328 10.38 18.34 26.49
N PHE A 329 9.42 17.44 26.64
CA PHE A 329 8.52 17.40 27.77
C PHE A 329 9.29 17.03 29.04
N ASP A 330 9.47 18.02 29.92
CA ASP A 330 10.20 17.85 31.19
C ASP A 330 9.31 17.21 32.26
N TRP A 331 9.22 15.88 32.22
CA TRP A 331 8.57 15.09 33.27
C TRP A 331 9.33 15.08 34.59
N GLU A 332 10.59 15.53 34.66
CA GLU A 332 11.31 15.56 35.94
C GLU A 332 10.71 16.59 36.90
N ASN A 333 10.24 17.72 36.36
CA ASN A 333 9.60 18.77 37.16
C ASN A 333 8.19 18.43 37.67
N TRP A 334 7.56 17.39 37.11
CA TRP A 334 6.27 16.91 37.59
C TRP A 334 6.45 16.17 38.91
N SER A 335 5.55 16.40 39.86
CA SER A 335 5.51 15.66 41.13
C SER A 335 4.85 14.29 41.02
N VAL A 336 4.37 13.93 39.82
CA VAL A 336 3.70 12.67 39.51
C VAL A 336 4.32 12.00 38.28
N ARG A 337 3.99 10.74 38.06
CA ARG A 337 4.29 9.98 36.84
C ARG A 337 3.15 10.13 35.83
N LEU A 338 3.36 9.67 34.59
CA LEU A 338 2.30 9.57 33.58
C LEU A 338 1.08 8.83 34.13
N PRO A 339 -0.13 9.21 33.71
CA PRO A 339 -1.34 8.61 34.21
C PRO A 339 -1.49 7.16 33.72
N ASP A 340 -2.26 6.38 34.48
CA ASP A 340 -2.61 5.03 34.06
C ASP A 340 -3.55 5.08 32.83
N THR A 341 -3.26 4.26 31.81
CA THR A 341 -4.17 4.08 30.68
C THR A 341 -5.48 3.43 31.14
N SER A 342 -6.61 3.91 30.65
CA SER A 342 -7.91 3.28 30.89
C SER A 342 -8.79 3.35 29.65
N ARG A 343 -9.91 2.63 29.64
CA ARG A 343 -10.90 2.70 28.56
C ARG A 343 -11.61 4.04 28.46
N THR A 344 -11.53 4.85 29.51
CA THR A 344 -12.21 6.14 29.62
C THR A 344 -11.34 7.30 29.17
N PHE A 345 -10.01 7.18 29.28
CA PHE A 345 -9.06 8.25 29.01
C PHE A 345 -7.97 7.80 28.05
N TYR A 346 -7.86 8.52 26.94
CA TYR A 346 -6.71 8.53 26.05
C TYR A 346 -5.79 9.68 26.44
N PHE A 347 -4.49 9.52 26.23
CA PHE A 347 -3.54 10.62 26.40
C PHE A 347 -2.52 10.65 25.27
N LYS A 348 -2.06 11.86 24.98
CA LYS A 348 -1.00 12.14 24.01
C LYS A 348 -0.02 13.11 24.64
N ILE A 349 1.25 12.76 24.62
CA ILE A 349 2.32 13.66 25.04
C ILE A 349 2.54 14.66 23.91
N LEU A 350 2.54 15.95 24.23
CA LEU A 350 2.88 17.07 23.36
C LEU A 350 4.21 17.66 23.85
N ASP A 351 4.83 18.54 23.06
CA ASP A 351 6.13 19.12 23.40
C ASP A 351 6.12 19.89 24.75
N ASP A 352 5.00 20.55 25.09
CA ASP A 352 4.84 21.41 26.25
C ASP A 352 3.79 20.93 27.28
N SER A 353 3.07 19.85 26.97
CA SER A 353 1.87 19.47 27.72
C SER A 353 1.47 18.00 27.52
N LEU A 354 0.68 17.46 28.44
CA LEU A 354 0.03 16.16 28.31
C LEU A 354 -1.43 16.38 27.92
N LYS A 355 -1.77 16.11 26.66
CA LYS A 355 -3.16 16.12 26.20
C LYS A 355 -3.87 14.89 26.73
N VAL A 356 -4.97 15.10 27.44
CA VAL A 356 -5.84 14.03 27.95
C VAL A 356 -7.21 14.19 27.30
N VAL A 357 -7.72 13.10 26.73
CA VAL A 357 -9.00 13.04 26.02
C VAL A 357 -9.87 11.96 26.63
N ARG A 358 -11.16 12.26 26.88
CA ARG A 358 -12.11 11.23 27.30
C ARG A 358 -12.80 10.60 26.09
N THR A 359 -12.78 9.27 26.06
CA THR A 359 -13.22 8.47 24.90
C THR A 359 -14.60 7.84 25.06
N SER A 360 -15.20 7.82 26.26
CA SER A 360 -16.45 7.08 26.54
C SER A 360 -17.62 7.95 27.05
N TYR A 361 -18.85 7.60 26.62
CA TYR A 361 -20.11 8.30 26.92
C TYR A 361 -20.77 7.90 28.24
N ASN A 362 -20.49 6.71 28.77
CA ASN A 362 -21.18 6.18 29.94
C ASN A 362 -20.35 5.06 30.54
N VAL A 363 -19.78 5.30 31.71
CA VAL A 363 -19.42 4.21 32.61
C VAL A 363 -20.25 4.41 33.86
N GLU A 364 -21.23 3.53 34.04
CA GLU A 364 -22.10 3.47 35.24
C GLU A 364 -21.27 3.19 36.51
N ASP A 365 -20.01 2.73 36.36
CA ASP A 365 -19.08 2.52 37.44
C ASP A 365 -18.17 3.75 37.70
N ASN A 366 -18.29 4.33 38.90
CA ASN A 366 -17.50 5.45 39.38
C ASN A 366 -15.98 5.19 39.38
N LYS A 367 -15.53 3.93 39.36
CA LYS A 367 -14.10 3.59 39.37
C LYS A 367 -13.40 3.87 38.04
N GLU A 368 -14.09 3.75 36.92
CA GLU A 368 -13.51 3.97 35.59
C GLU A 368 -13.57 5.44 35.14
N ASN A 369 -14.21 6.33 35.91
CA ASN A 369 -14.28 7.77 35.65
C ASN A 369 -13.11 8.57 36.28
N LYS A 370 -12.06 7.87 36.71
CA LYS A 370 -10.89 8.45 37.39
C LYS A 370 -9.66 8.42 36.50
N LEU A 371 -9.03 9.58 36.31
CA LEU A 371 -7.68 9.70 35.76
C LEU A 371 -6.68 9.63 36.92
N ASN A 372 -5.93 8.53 37.00
CA ASN A 372 -5.02 8.26 38.11
C ASN A 372 -3.60 8.63 37.75
N PHE A 373 -2.91 9.35 38.64
CA PHE A 373 -1.48 9.59 38.56
C PHE A 373 -0.80 9.00 39.80
N SER A 374 0.28 8.24 39.59
CA SER A 374 1.18 7.82 40.65
C SER A 374 2.03 9.01 41.10
N ILE A 375 2.07 9.33 42.39
CA ILE A 375 2.93 10.42 42.88
C ILE A 375 4.37 9.94 43.06
N LYS A 376 5.35 10.79 42.76
CA LYS A 376 6.79 10.42 42.88
C LYS A 376 7.23 10.25 44.33
N THR A 377 6.62 11.00 45.25
CA THR A 377 6.93 10.95 46.68
C THR A 377 5.62 10.85 47.47
N SER A 378 5.49 9.80 48.29
CA SER A 378 4.30 9.56 49.11
C SER A 378 4.03 10.73 50.06
N PHE A 379 2.75 11.04 50.27
CA PHE A 379 2.35 12.00 51.29
C PHE A 379 2.72 11.48 52.69
N LYS A 380 3.08 12.39 53.59
CA LYS A 380 3.24 12.10 55.01
C LYS A 380 1.94 12.37 55.76
N LYS A 381 1.52 11.40 56.57
CA LYS A 381 0.36 11.54 57.46
C LYS A 381 0.50 12.77 58.36
N ASN A 382 -0.63 13.44 58.60
CA ASN A 382 -0.80 14.66 59.40
C ASN A 382 0.05 15.85 58.94
N SER A 383 0.50 15.86 57.69
CA SER A 383 1.25 16.98 57.12
C SER A 383 0.38 17.77 56.14
N LYS A 384 0.63 19.08 56.05
CA LYS A 384 -0.13 19.99 55.19
C LYS A 384 0.52 20.06 53.81
N TYR A 385 -0.28 19.96 52.75
CA TYR A 385 0.21 20.00 51.38
C TYR A 385 -0.58 20.98 50.53
N LYS A 386 0.05 21.39 49.43
CA LYS A 386 -0.57 22.09 48.30
C LYS A 386 -0.34 21.28 47.03
N ILE A 387 -1.38 21.05 46.24
CA ILE A 387 -1.28 20.53 44.87
C ILE A 387 -1.69 21.64 43.91
N SER A 388 -0.91 21.85 42.86
CA SER A 388 -1.26 22.77 41.78
C SER A 388 -1.22 22.07 40.42
N PHE A 389 -2.29 22.27 39.65
CA PHE A 389 -2.37 21.90 38.24
C PHE A 389 -2.21 23.15 37.39
N GLU A 390 -1.40 23.07 36.35
CA GLU A 390 -1.26 24.08 35.30
C GLU A 390 -1.76 23.48 34.00
N LEU A 391 -2.68 24.17 33.32
CA LEU A 391 -3.48 23.61 32.22
C LEU A 391 -3.61 24.61 31.07
N LYS A 392 -3.60 24.12 29.82
CA LYS A 392 -3.85 24.90 28.59
C LYS A 392 -5.21 24.52 28.01
N ARG A 393 -5.94 25.50 27.44
CA ARG A 393 -7.35 25.36 27.08
C ARG A 393 -7.56 24.98 25.62
N ASN A 394 -8.47 24.04 25.38
CA ASN A 394 -9.34 24.01 24.21
C ASN A 394 -10.80 23.96 24.71
N GLU A 395 -11.76 24.54 23.99
CA GLU A 395 -13.02 25.02 24.60
C GLU A 395 -13.99 23.98 25.20
N LYS A 396 -14.66 24.43 26.29
CA LYS A 396 -15.87 23.96 26.99
C LYS A 396 -15.70 22.84 28.05
N SER A 397 -15.98 23.27 29.29
CA SER A 397 -16.24 22.50 30.52
C SER A 397 -15.07 21.68 31.08
N PHE A 398 -14.19 22.36 31.81
CA PHE A 398 -13.44 21.72 32.89
C PHE A 398 -13.80 22.35 34.23
N PHE A 399 -14.40 21.55 35.10
CA PHE A 399 -14.20 21.63 36.54
C PHE A 399 -13.33 20.42 36.92
N LEU A 400 -12.13 20.63 37.48
CA LEU A 400 -11.56 19.63 38.40
C LEU A 400 -12.50 19.54 39.61
N GLY A 401 -13.60 18.80 39.48
CA GLY A 401 -14.67 18.76 40.47
C GLY A 401 -14.16 18.18 41.78
N LYS A 402 -13.57 16.99 41.70
CA LYS A 402 -13.12 16.23 42.87
C LYS A 402 -11.74 15.61 42.62
N LEU A 403 -10.79 15.96 43.49
CA LEU A 403 -9.48 15.34 43.57
C LEU A 403 -9.51 14.32 44.70
N TYR A 404 -9.13 13.08 44.43
CA TYR A 404 -8.99 12.06 45.46
C TYR A 404 -7.51 11.75 45.68
N LEU A 405 -7.11 11.60 46.94
CA LEU A 405 -5.86 10.94 47.29
C LEU A 405 -6.18 9.47 47.53
N CYS A 406 -5.43 8.57 46.89
CA CYS A 406 -5.76 7.15 46.93
C CYS A 406 -4.57 6.30 47.42
N THR A 407 -4.91 5.30 48.21
CA THR A 407 -4.11 4.09 48.47
C THR A 407 -4.88 2.90 47.89
N GLU A 408 -4.37 1.68 48.05
CA GLU A 408 -5.11 0.47 47.64
C GLU A 408 -6.46 0.31 48.34
N ASN A 409 -6.60 0.81 49.59
CA ASN A 409 -7.76 0.51 50.45
C ASN A 409 -8.48 1.76 50.97
N LYS A 410 -8.01 2.96 50.66
CA LYS A 410 -8.49 4.21 51.25
C LYS A 410 -8.41 5.36 50.26
N GLU A 411 -9.44 6.21 50.28
CA GLU A 411 -9.49 7.45 49.50
C GLU A 411 -9.81 8.64 50.41
N GLN A 412 -9.19 9.79 50.15
CA GLN A 412 -9.52 11.07 50.77
C GLN A 412 -9.94 12.05 49.68
N LEU A 413 -11.17 12.55 49.76
CA LEU A 413 -11.66 13.61 48.87
C LEU A 413 -11.06 14.96 49.29
N ILE A 414 -10.47 15.66 48.32
CA ILE A 414 -9.91 16.99 48.46
C ILE A 414 -10.72 17.97 47.61
N ASN A 415 -11.34 18.92 48.30
CA ASN A 415 -12.05 20.00 47.64
C ASN A 415 -11.07 21.04 47.12
N ARG A 416 -11.34 21.55 45.91
CA ARG A 416 -10.54 22.59 45.29
C ARG A 416 -10.63 23.90 46.09
N ASN A 417 -9.50 24.55 46.31
CA ASN A 417 -9.44 25.79 47.09
C ASN A 417 -9.60 27.02 46.20
N LYS A 418 -8.91 27.07 45.04
CA LYS A 418 -8.83 28.26 44.19
C LYS A 418 -8.58 27.89 42.73
N ILE A 419 -9.13 28.69 41.81
CA ILE A 419 -8.73 28.73 40.39
C ILE A 419 -8.19 30.14 40.08
N GLU A 420 -7.12 30.21 39.30
CA GLU A 420 -6.64 31.44 38.67
C GLU A 420 -6.50 31.22 37.16
N GLN A 421 -6.81 32.24 36.37
CA GLN A 421 -6.55 32.25 34.92
C GLN A 421 -5.52 33.35 34.62
N LYS A 422 -4.51 33.02 33.83
CA LYS A 422 -3.54 33.98 33.27
C LYS A 422 -3.42 33.69 31.79
N GLU A 423 -3.85 34.64 30.97
CA GLU A 423 -3.89 34.48 29.51
C GLU A 423 -4.68 33.21 29.12
N GLU A 424 -4.04 32.27 28.41
CA GLU A 424 -4.61 30.98 27.98
C GLU A 424 -4.38 29.83 28.98
N THR A 425 -3.67 30.09 30.08
CA THR A 425 -3.30 29.10 31.08
C THR A 425 -4.16 29.21 32.33
N TYR A 426 -4.60 28.05 32.83
CA TYR A 426 -5.41 27.91 34.03
C TYR A 426 -4.63 27.21 35.13
N PHE A 427 -4.75 27.73 36.35
CA PHE A 427 -4.13 27.18 37.54
C PHE A 427 -5.20 26.73 38.53
N ALA A 428 -5.18 25.47 38.94
CA ALA A 428 -6.08 24.94 39.96
C ALA A 428 -5.29 24.51 41.20
N TYR A 429 -5.74 24.96 42.38
CA TYR A 429 -5.04 24.74 43.64
C TYR A 429 -5.88 23.96 44.65
N TYR A 430 -5.22 23.02 45.30
CA TYR A 430 -5.75 22.18 46.39
C TYR A 430 -4.83 22.32 47.59
N THR A 431 -5.38 22.50 48.79
CA THR A 431 -4.63 22.61 50.04
C THR A 431 -5.36 21.82 51.11
N PHE A 432 -4.66 20.89 51.73
CA PHE A 432 -5.24 19.92 52.64
C PHE A 432 -4.21 19.41 53.65
N ILE A 433 -4.72 18.69 54.66
CA ILE A 433 -3.90 17.89 55.57
C ILE A 433 -4.08 16.43 55.16
N SER A 434 -2.99 15.75 54.86
CA SER A 434 -3.02 14.33 54.49
C SER A 434 -3.33 13.50 55.74
N ASP A 435 -4.41 12.73 55.74
CA ASP A 435 -4.76 11.90 56.89
C ASP A 435 -4.07 10.52 56.87
N ASP A 436 -3.34 10.23 55.80
CA ASP A 436 -2.60 8.99 55.56
C ASP A 436 -1.39 9.19 54.64
N SER A 437 -0.73 8.09 54.27
CA SER A 437 0.39 8.03 53.31
C SER A 437 -0.08 7.59 51.93
N TYR A 438 -0.76 8.49 51.22
CA TYR A 438 -1.28 8.24 49.88
C TYR A 438 -0.18 8.10 48.82
N ARG A 439 -0.47 7.35 47.74
CA ARG A 439 0.46 7.06 46.63
C ARG A 439 -0.06 7.47 45.26
N PHE A 440 -1.34 7.79 45.16
CA PHE A 440 -1.98 8.21 43.91
C PHE A 440 -2.79 9.46 44.13
N ILE A 441 -2.90 10.25 43.07
CA ILE A 441 -3.94 11.26 42.93
C ILE A 441 -4.88 10.84 41.80
N SER A 442 -6.17 10.95 42.04
CA SER A 442 -7.20 10.61 41.06
C SER A 442 -8.05 11.83 40.77
N LEU A 443 -8.11 12.23 39.51
CA LEU A 443 -9.02 13.27 39.03
C LEU A 443 -10.32 12.64 38.59
N PHE A 444 -11.42 13.08 39.17
CA PHE A 444 -12.75 12.64 38.77
C PHE A 444 -13.38 13.62 37.78
N SER A 445 -13.83 13.10 36.64
CA SER A 445 -14.56 13.87 35.63
C SER A 445 -16.07 13.74 35.87
N GLU A 446 -16.69 14.78 36.45
CA GLU A 446 -18.14 14.82 36.70
C GLU A 446 -18.97 15.01 35.41
N ASP A 447 -18.38 15.60 34.37
CA ASP A 447 -19.08 15.89 33.12
C ASP A 447 -19.09 14.67 32.19
N TYR A 448 -20.30 14.24 31.81
CA TYR A 448 -20.58 13.15 30.85
C TYR A 448 -20.46 13.59 29.38
N VAL A 449 -19.75 14.68 29.12
CA VAL A 449 -19.59 15.22 27.76
C VAL A 449 -18.57 14.36 27.02
N LYS A 450 -18.94 13.82 25.87
CA LYS A 450 -18.04 13.06 24.98
C LYS A 450 -17.09 14.01 24.25
N ASP A 451 -15.89 13.52 23.93
CA ASP A 451 -14.86 14.24 23.17
C ASP A 451 -14.37 15.52 23.87
N TRP A 452 -14.18 15.46 25.20
CA TRP A 452 -13.48 16.53 25.92
C TRP A 452 -11.97 16.30 25.92
N GLU A 453 -11.23 17.41 25.85
CA GLU A 453 -9.77 17.43 25.77
C GLU A 453 -9.21 18.47 26.75
N VAL A 454 -8.14 18.13 27.48
CA VAL A 454 -7.37 19.10 28.29
C VAL A 454 -5.88 18.87 28.14
N ASP A 455 -5.13 19.95 28.05
CA ASP A 455 -3.67 19.90 28.02
C ASP A 455 -3.14 20.21 29.42
N ILE A 456 -2.52 19.23 30.08
CA ILE A 456 -1.91 19.41 31.41
C ILE A 456 -0.45 19.79 31.21
N ILE A 457 -0.07 21.01 31.61
CA ILE A 457 1.29 21.53 31.49
C ILE A 457 2.15 21.06 32.67
N ASN A 458 1.60 21.07 33.88
CA ASN A 458 2.33 20.65 35.09
C ASN A 458 1.40 20.19 36.22
N ILE A 459 1.91 19.27 37.04
CA ILE A 459 1.32 18.87 38.31
C ILE A 459 2.40 18.95 39.39
N ASN A 460 2.26 19.92 40.30
CA ASN A 460 3.20 20.12 41.39
C ASN A 460 2.56 19.80 42.76
N ILE A 461 3.31 19.12 43.62
CA ILE A 461 2.92 18.78 44.99
C ILE A 461 3.96 19.38 45.94
N GLN A 462 3.53 20.27 46.82
CA GLN A 462 4.38 20.97 47.78
C GLN A 462 3.95 20.67 49.22
N LEU A 463 4.92 20.32 50.07
CA LEU A 463 4.73 20.29 51.54
C LEU A 463 4.76 21.74 52.07
N LEU A 464 3.75 22.12 52.86
CA LEU A 464 3.58 23.47 53.42
C LEU A 464 4.07 23.61 54.86
#